data_AF-A0A3P6D404-F1
#
_entry.id   AF-A0A3P6D404-F1
#
_cell.length_a   1.000
_cell.length_b   1.000
_cell.length_c   1.000
_cell.angle_alpha   90.00
_cell.angle_beta   90.00
_cell.angle_gamma   90.00
#
_symmetry.space_group_name_H-M   'P 1'
#
loop_
_entity.id
_entity.type
_entity.pdbx_description
1 polymer ?
#
loop_
_entity_poly.entity_id
_entity_poly.type
_entity_poly.pdbx_seq_one_letter_code
_entity_poly.pdbx_strand_id
1 'polypeptide(L)'
;MMKSLGIESMEPNTSSLQFGDSSSTTPSGLIKDFPLKIGACTIPIDLTVLKMATEKRVPLILGTPFLTTMGACIDFVNKKVALLN
;
A
#
# COMPACT_ATOMS: atom_id res chain seq x y z
N MET A 1 -11.03 10.65 -5.46
CA MET A 1 -10.20 9.55 -4.92
C MET A 1 -9.87 9.77 -3.45
N MET A 2 -9.16 10.83 -3.05
CA MET A 2 -8.81 11.02 -1.62
C MET A 2 -10.05 11.17 -0.72
N LYS A 3 -10.97 12.08 -1.07
CA LYS A 3 -12.25 12.24 -0.35
C LYS A 3 -13.11 10.98 -0.32
N SER A 4 -13.14 10.19 -1.41
CA SER A 4 -13.92 8.95 -1.47
C SER A 4 -13.32 7.80 -0.66
N LEU A 5 -12.04 7.92 -0.27
CA LEU A 5 -11.32 6.95 0.57
C LEU A 5 -11.23 7.43 2.03
N GLY A 6 -11.88 8.54 2.39
CA GLY A 6 -11.81 9.10 3.75
C GLY A 6 -10.43 9.65 4.13
N ILE A 7 -9.58 9.97 3.16
CA ILE A 7 -8.24 10.51 3.41
C ILE A 7 -8.37 12.02 3.61
N GLU A 8 -8.08 12.48 4.82
CA GLU A 8 -8.18 13.90 5.21
C GLU A 8 -6.97 14.71 4.73
N SER A 9 -5.78 14.14 4.81
CA SER A 9 -4.53 14.80 4.43
C SER A 9 -3.53 13.81 3.83
N MET A 10 -2.55 14.36 3.10
CA MET A 10 -1.43 13.61 2.55
C MET A 10 -0.20 14.51 2.62
N GLU A 11 0.88 14.01 3.19
CA GLU A 11 2.14 14.72 3.28
C GLU A 11 2.84 14.69 1.92
N PRO A 12 3.42 15.81 1.44
CA PRO A 12 4.27 15.80 0.27
C PRO A 12 5.43 14.83 0.48
N ASN A 13 5.73 14.01 -0.53
CA ASN A 13 6.86 13.09 -0.47
C ASN A 13 7.80 13.37 -1.64
N THR A 14 9.04 13.73 -1.32
CA THR A 14 10.10 14.04 -2.29
C THR A 14 11.04 12.86 -2.54
N SER A 15 10.76 11.70 -1.94
CA SER A 15 11.52 10.48 -2.21
C SER A 15 11.35 10.01 -3.66
N SER A 16 12.23 9.11 -4.09
CA SER A 16 12.12 8.40 -5.36
C SER A 16 11.80 6.94 -5.10
N LEU A 17 10.81 6.42 -5.80
CA LEU A 17 10.49 4.99 -5.81
C LEU A 17 11.05 4.38 -7.10
N GLN A 18 11.90 3.37 -6.95
CA GLN A 18 12.46 2.61 -8.08
C GLN A 18 11.70 1.30 -8.27
N PHE A 19 11.36 0.99 -9.52
CA PHE A 19 10.69 -0.24 -9.91
C PHE A 19 11.71 -1.30 -10.36
N GLY A 20 11.25 -2.56 -10.46
CA GLY A 20 12.09 -3.69 -10.86
C GLY A 20 12.61 -3.62 -12.31
N ASP A 21 11.98 -2.80 -13.17
CA ASP A 21 12.43 -2.51 -14.52
C ASP A 21 13.45 -1.35 -14.58
N SER A 22 13.97 -0.94 -13.41
CA SER A 22 14.86 0.21 -13.21
C SER A 22 14.25 1.58 -13.54
N SER A 23 12.97 1.65 -13.91
CA SER A 23 12.26 2.93 -13.97
C SER A 23 12.08 3.49 -12.56
N SER A 24 11.86 4.81 -12.46
CA SER A 24 11.59 5.46 -11.19
C SER A 24 10.47 6.48 -11.31
N THR A 25 9.82 6.74 -10.19
CA THR A 25 8.78 7.76 -10.08
C THR A 25 8.88 8.48 -8.75
N THR A 26 8.48 9.75 -8.74
CA THR A 26 8.31 10.51 -7.51
C THR A 26 6.88 10.28 -7.01
N PRO A 27 6.70 9.76 -5.79
CA PRO A 27 5.37 9.63 -5.21
C PRO A 27 4.66 10.97 -5.13
N SER A 28 3.33 10.94 -5.24
CA SER A 28 2.48 12.12 -5.03
C SER A 28 2.44 12.53 -3.56
N GLY A 29 2.60 11.57 -2.64
CA GLY A 29 2.65 11.85 -1.21
C GLY A 29 2.58 10.59 -0.35
N LEU A 30 2.55 10.81 0.96
CA LEU A 30 2.43 9.81 2.00
C LEU A 30 1.17 10.08 2.83
N ILE A 31 0.36 9.06 3.06
CA ILE A 31 -0.77 9.10 3.98
C ILE A 31 -0.37 8.30 5.20
N LYS A 32 -0.41 8.92 6.38
CA LYS A 32 -0.06 8.25 7.64
C LYS A 32 -1.29 7.62 8.29
N ASP A 33 -1.06 6.55 9.03
CA ASP A 33 -2.06 5.90 9.90
C ASP A 33 -3.39 5.57 9.18
N PHE A 34 -3.34 5.25 7.89
CA PHE A 34 -4.53 4.89 7.12
C PHE A 34 -5.14 3.59 7.67
N PRO A 35 -6.44 3.57 8.03
CA PRO A 35 -7.08 2.40 8.61
C PRO A 35 -7.42 1.36 7.53
N LEU A 36 -6.48 0.46 7.24
CA LEU A 36 -6.71 -0.63 6.30
C LEU A 36 -7.52 -1.75 6.96
N LYS A 37 -8.71 -2.03 6.44
CA LYS A 37 -9.53 -3.15 6.87
C LYS A 37 -9.22 -4.41 6.05
N ILE A 38 -8.79 -5.48 6.71
CA ILE A 38 -8.58 -6.81 6.13
C ILE A 38 -9.41 -7.83 6.91
N GLY A 39 -10.48 -8.34 6.30
CA GLY A 39 -11.43 -9.21 6.99
C GLY A 39 -12.07 -8.50 8.19
N ALA A 40 -11.85 -9.04 9.39
CA ALA A 40 -12.36 -8.48 10.64
C ALA A 40 -11.38 -7.48 11.31
N CYS A 41 -10.14 -7.39 10.85
CA CYS A 41 -9.11 -6.55 11.45
C CYS A 41 -9.03 -5.18 10.77
N THR A 42 -8.74 -4.15 11.55
CA THR A 42 -8.38 -2.81 11.05
C THR A 42 -6.99 -2.46 11.55
N ILE A 43 -6.10 -2.16 10.63
CA ILE A 43 -4.68 -1.94 10.90
C ILE A 43 -4.30 -0.54 10.41
N PRO A 44 -3.70 0.32 11.25
CA PRO A 44 -3.13 1.58 10.79
C PRO A 44 -1.87 1.31 9.96
N ILE A 45 -1.80 1.86 8.75
CA ILE A 45 -0.64 1.74 7.86
C ILE A 45 -0.29 3.06 7.20
N ASP A 46 0.98 3.23 6.89
CA ASP A 46 1.44 4.31 6.03
C ASP A 46 1.32 3.92 4.55
N LEU A 47 0.71 4.77 3.73
CA LEU A 47 0.48 4.54 2.30
C LEU A 47 1.20 5.57 1.44
N THR A 48 2.08 5.10 0.58
CA THR A 48 2.69 5.92 -0.48
C THR A 48 1.76 5.96 -1.69
N VAL A 49 1.38 7.16 -2.14
CA VAL A 49 0.49 7.37 -3.28
C VAL A 49 1.30 7.66 -4.53
N LEU A 50 1.02 6.92 -5.62
CA LEU A 50 1.66 7.09 -6.92
C LEU A 50 0.67 7.59 -7.97
N LYS A 51 1.11 8.50 -8.84
CA LYS A 51 0.35 8.91 -10.02
C LYS A 51 0.79 8.05 -11.21
N MET A 52 -0.06 7.11 -11.60
CA MET A 52 0.20 6.24 -12.76
C MET A 52 -0.50 6.80 -14.01
N ALA A 53 0.17 6.72 -15.16
CA ALA A 53 -0.24 7.41 -16.38
C ALA A 53 -1.62 6.96 -16.90
N THR A 54 -1.97 5.68 -16.76
CA THR A 54 -3.20 5.11 -17.34
C THR A 54 -3.44 3.70 -16.82
N GLU A 55 -4.30 3.50 -15.81
CA GLU A 55 -4.85 2.16 -15.54
C GLU A 55 -6.32 2.19 -15.14
N LYS A 56 -7.08 1.18 -15.62
CA LYS A 56 -8.48 0.90 -15.25
C LYS A 56 -8.60 0.25 -13.86
N ARG A 57 -7.49 -0.18 -13.25
CA ARG A 57 -7.42 -0.73 -11.89
C ARG A 57 -6.33 0.02 -11.13
N VAL A 58 -6.62 0.36 -9.88
CA VAL A 58 -5.67 1.02 -8.97
C VAL A 58 -5.26 -0.04 -7.95
N PRO A 59 -4.18 -0.79 -8.17
CA PRO A 59 -3.79 -1.86 -7.26
C PRO A 59 -3.32 -1.27 -5.92
N LEU A 60 -3.78 -1.86 -4.82
CA LEU A 60 -3.16 -1.68 -3.51
C LEU A 60 -2.00 -2.68 -3.40
N ILE A 61 -0.79 -2.17 -3.21
CA ILE A 61 0.42 -3.00 -3.06
C ILE A 61 0.80 -3.04 -1.58
N LEU A 62 0.72 -4.23 -0.98
CA LEU A 62 1.20 -4.48 0.37
C LEU A 62 2.64 -4.99 0.27
N GLY A 63 3.57 -4.07 0.50
CA GLY A 63 4.99 -4.39 0.41
C GLY A 63 5.47 -5.32 1.52
N THR A 64 6.70 -5.82 1.38
CA THR A 64 7.38 -6.65 2.37
C THR A 64 7.36 -6.06 3.78
N PRO A 65 7.56 -4.74 4.01
CA PRO A 65 7.51 -4.19 5.36
C PRO A 65 6.18 -4.46 6.07
N PHE A 66 5.04 -4.23 5.40
CA PHE A 66 3.72 -4.53 5.96
C PHE A 66 3.55 -6.02 6.24
N LEU A 67 3.91 -6.86 5.27
CA LEU A 67 3.80 -8.31 5.38
C LEU A 67 4.64 -8.86 6.54
N THR A 68 5.86 -8.35 6.73
CA THR A 68 6.73 -8.71 7.86
C THR A 68 6.12 -8.31 9.20
N THR A 69 5.62 -7.07 9.32
CA THR A 69 5.00 -6.58 10.58
C THR A 69 3.80 -7.42 11.00
N MET A 70 2.99 -7.88 10.04
CA MET A 70 1.80 -8.70 10.29
C MET A 70 2.09 -10.20 10.43
N GLY A 71 3.35 -10.61 10.32
CA GLY A 71 3.72 -12.03 10.33
C GLY A 71 3.06 -12.81 9.19
N ALA A 72 3.01 -12.22 7.99
CA ALA A 72 2.28 -12.80 6.87
C ALA A 72 2.88 -14.15 6.43
N CYS A 73 2.02 -15.18 6.35
CA CYS A 73 2.33 -16.47 5.77
C CYS A 73 1.65 -16.60 4.40
N ILE A 74 2.44 -16.81 3.36
CA ILE A 74 1.96 -16.90 1.97
C ILE A 74 1.92 -18.37 1.56
N ASP A 75 0.72 -18.89 1.36
CA ASP A 75 0.47 -20.22 0.80
C ASP A 75 0.19 -20.11 -0.69
N PHE A 76 1.20 -20.42 -1.50
CA PHE A 76 1.12 -20.34 -2.96
C PHE A 76 0.18 -21.39 -3.58
N VAL A 77 0.12 -22.59 -2.99
CA VAL A 77 -0.70 -23.69 -3.52
C VAL A 77 -2.17 -23.34 -3.39
N ASN A 78 -2.56 -22.86 -2.21
CA ASN A 78 -3.93 -22.50 -1.92
C ASN A 78 -4.27 -21.04 -2.29
N LYS A 79 -3.28 -20.26 -2.75
CA LYS A 79 -3.40 -18.83 -3.09
C LYS A 79 -3.95 -18.00 -1.93
N LYS A 80 -3.46 -18.28 -0.72
CA LYS A 80 -3.90 -17.64 0.52
C LYS A 80 -2.76 -16.88 1.16
N VAL A 81 -3.12 -15.79 1.84
CA VAL A 81 -2.24 -15.10 2.76
C VAL A 81 -2.92 -15.11 4.12
N ALA A 82 -2.21 -15.60 5.13
CA ALA A 82 -2.62 -15.51 6.53
C ALA A 82 -1.79 -14.43 7.20
N LEU A 83 -2.44 -13.57 7.98
CA LEU A 83 -1.75 -12.61 8.86
C LEU A 83 -1.80 -13.22 10.26
N LEU A 84 -0.64 -13.42 10.86
CA LEU A 84 -0.49 -14.24 12.06
C LEU A 84 -0.32 -13.43 13.35
N ASN A 85 -0.12 -12.11 13.22
CA ASN A 85 -0.06 -11.16 14.32
C ASN A 85 -1.38 -10.41 14.53
#